data_AF-A0AAU3IFN7-F1
#
_entry.id   AF-A0AAU3IFN7-F1
#
_cell.length_a   1.000
_cell.length_b   1.000
_cell.length_c   1.000
_cell.angle_alpha   90.00
_cell.angle_beta   90.00
_cell.angle_gamma   90.00
#
_symmetry.space_group_name_H-M   'P 1'
#
loop_
_entity.id
_entity.type
_entity.pdbx_description
1 polymer ?
#
loop_
_entity_poly.entity_id
_entity_poly.type
_entity_poly.pdbx_seq_one_letter_code
_entity_poly.pdbx_strand_id
1 'polypeptide(L)'
;MTAPAVVPDAATGEDDDEEDCPGVSPHPAVPRPGWTRLWWIEESLGRGRVVAHTCACQMTSYELVCCGGVYQFCRRALARHDVPPVSWTARRWWIEEAHEWWHRLLAGQSR
;
A
#
# COMPACT_ATOMS: atom_id res chain seq x y z
N MET A 1 -12.92 35.64 42.60
CA MET A 1 -12.46 35.80 41.21
C MET A 1 -11.00 35.40 41.18
N THR A 2 -10.73 34.15 40.82
CA THR A 2 -9.37 33.62 40.69
C THR A 2 -9.43 32.61 39.55
N ALA A 3 -8.69 32.86 38.48
CA ALA A 3 -8.56 31.97 37.34
C ALA A 3 -7.62 30.79 37.69
N PRO A 4 -7.85 29.59 37.16
CA PRO A 4 -6.79 28.64 36.85
C PRO A 4 -6.56 28.66 35.32
N ALA A 5 -5.36 29.01 34.89
CA ALA A 5 -4.23 28.10 34.69
C ALA A 5 -4.26 27.50 33.27
N VAL A 6 -3.29 27.98 32.51
CA VAL A 6 -2.85 27.61 31.16
C VAL A 6 -2.97 26.11 30.85
N VAL A 7 -3.56 25.80 29.70
CA VAL A 7 -3.47 24.49 29.06
C VAL A 7 -2.12 24.40 28.34
N PRO A 8 -1.29 23.37 28.55
CA PRO A 8 -0.19 23.12 27.64
C PRO A 8 -0.70 22.35 26.42
N ASP A 9 -0.52 23.01 25.29
CA ASP A 9 -0.26 22.49 23.94
C ASP A 9 -0.24 20.95 23.81
N ALA A 10 -1.30 20.40 23.23
CA ALA A 10 -1.31 19.04 22.72
C ALA A 10 -0.71 19.06 21.30
N ALA A 11 0.61 19.04 21.23
CA ALA A 11 1.32 18.75 20.00
C ALA A 11 2.40 17.69 20.25
N THR A 12 2.37 16.72 19.36
CA THR A 12 3.48 15.87 18.92
C THR A 12 3.81 14.65 19.78
N GLY A 13 3.63 13.49 19.15
CA GLY A 13 3.96 12.16 19.65
C GLY A 13 3.44 11.13 18.67
N GLU A 14 3.82 11.28 17.39
CA GLU A 14 3.77 10.19 16.42
C GLU A 14 4.67 9.09 17.00
N ASP A 15 4.07 8.03 17.55
CA ASP A 15 4.80 6.83 17.99
C ASP A 15 5.37 6.11 16.75
N ASP A 16 6.54 6.59 16.36
CA ASP A 16 7.78 5.87 16.09
C ASP A 16 7.70 4.33 16.25
N ASP A 17 7.42 3.66 15.13
CA ASP A 17 7.93 2.31 14.82
C ASP A 17 8.71 2.40 13.47
N GLU A 18 9.39 3.52 13.24
CA GLU A 18 10.12 3.88 12.00
C GLU A 18 11.64 3.67 12.12
N GLU A 19 12.14 2.92 13.12
CA GLU A 19 13.59 2.88 13.38
C GLU A 19 14.43 1.93 12.50
N ASP A 20 13.85 1.12 11.59
CA ASP A 20 14.63 0.18 10.75
C ASP A 20 14.20 0.06 9.25
N CYS A 21 13.26 0.85 8.70
CA CYS A 21 13.10 0.91 7.21
C CYS A 21 13.95 2.08 6.67
N PRO A 22 14.89 1.84 5.72
CA PRO A 22 15.80 2.87 5.19
C PRO A 22 15.10 3.92 4.30
N GLY A 23 13.77 3.95 4.23
CA GLY A 23 12.99 4.95 3.50
C GLY A 23 13.14 4.94 1.97
N VAL A 24 13.79 3.92 1.38
CA VAL A 24 14.11 3.89 -0.06
C VAL A 24 12.87 3.70 -0.95
N SER A 25 11.88 2.96 -0.46
CA SER A 25 10.64 2.64 -1.19
C SER A 25 9.43 3.07 -0.37
N PRO A 26 8.33 3.52 -1.01
CA PRO A 26 7.18 4.09 -0.31
C PRO A 26 6.45 3.03 0.53
N HIS A 27 5.85 3.48 1.63
CA HIS A 27 4.91 2.68 2.41
C HIS A 27 3.48 2.97 1.93
N PRO A 28 2.64 1.94 1.74
CA PRO A 28 1.23 2.20 1.51
C PRO A 28 0.62 2.78 2.79
N ALA A 29 -0.08 3.89 2.69
CA ALA A 29 -0.83 4.45 3.81
C ALA A 29 -1.93 3.46 4.27
N VAL A 30 -2.35 3.63 5.53
CA VAL A 30 -3.49 2.90 6.08
C VAL A 30 -4.74 3.18 5.22
N PRO A 31 -5.58 2.17 4.91
CA PRO A 31 -6.80 2.39 4.13
C PRO A 31 -7.68 3.48 4.73
N ARG A 32 -8.01 4.49 3.92
CA ARG A 32 -8.85 5.63 4.31
C ARG A 32 -10.34 5.25 4.25
N PRO A 33 -11.23 5.93 5.00
CA PRO A 33 -12.67 5.73 4.86
C PRO A 33 -13.13 5.89 3.40
N GLY A 34 -13.93 4.94 2.90
CA GLY A 34 -14.40 4.94 1.52
C GLY A 34 -13.37 4.44 0.49
N TRP A 35 -12.29 3.77 0.91
CA TRP A 35 -11.32 3.16 0.00
C TRP A 35 -11.99 2.20 -0.99
N THR A 36 -11.44 2.14 -2.20
CA THR A 36 -11.97 1.28 -3.27
C THR A 36 -11.37 -0.12 -3.19
N ARG A 37 -12.26 -1.13 -3.14
CA ARG A 37 -11.84 -2.52 -3.08
C ARG A 37 -11.27 -3.03 -4.40
N LEU A 38 -10.04 -3.51 -4.34
CA LEU A 38 -9.43 -4.29 -5.40
C LEU A 38 -9.80 -5.76 -5.22
N TRP A 39 -10.11 -6.40 -6.35
CA TRP A 39 -10.36 -7.83 -6.37
C TRP A 39 -9.06 -8.58 -6.59
N TRP A 40 -8.79 -9.56 -5.72
CA TRP A 40 -7.55 -10.32 -5.71
C TRP A 40 -7.79 -11.78 -6.18
N ILE A 41 -6.92 -12.29 -7.03
CA ILE A 41 -6.88 -13.66 -7.57
C ILE A 41 -5.49 -14.27 -7.35
N GLU A 42 -5.32 -15.57 -7.50
CA GLU A 42 -4.02 -16.24 -7.28
C GLU A 42 -3.16 -16.27 -8.56
N GLU A 43 -3.81 -16.20 -9.72
CA GLU A 43 -3.16 -16.28 -11.03
C GLU A 43 -2.67 -14.93 -11.55
N SER A 44 -1.46 -14.94 -12.10
CA SER A 44 -0.87 -13.80 -12.81
C SER A 44 -1.07 -13.89 -14.32
N LEU A 45 -0.80 -12.79 -15.04
CA LEU A 45 -0.65 -12.78 -16.50
C LEU A 45 0.59 -13.54 -17.02
N GLY A 46 1.39 -14.15 -16.15
CA GLY A 46 2.66 -14.76 -16.48
C GLY A 46 3.85 -13.86 -16.12
N ARG A 47 4.96 -14.02 -16.85
CA ARG A 47 6.19 -13.27 -16.58
C ARG A 47 6.00 -11.79 -16.91
N GLY A 48 6.34 -10.92 -15.97
CA GLY A 48 6.33 -9.47 -16.13
C GLY A 48 7.52 -8.81 -15.44
N ARG A 49 7.68 -7.51 -15.68
CA ARG A 49 8.71 -6.67 -15.06
C ARG A 49 8.09 -5.84 -13.95
N VAL A 50 8.66 -5.86 -12.76
CA VAL A 50 8.31 -4.91 -11.69
C VAL A 50 8.76 -3.51 -12.12
N VAL A 51 7.83 -2.55 -12.13
CA VAL A 51 8.10 -1.15 -12.49
C VAL A 51 7.95 -0.19 -11.31
N ALA A 52 7.26 -0.59 -10.25
CA ALA A 52 7.21 0.10 -8.96
C ALA A 52 6.96 -0.91 -7.84
N HIS A 53 7.35 -0.58 -6.61
CA HIS A 53 7.15 -1.45 -5.43
C HIS A 53 7.09 -0.63 -4.14
N THR A 54 6.55 -1.21 -3.07
CA THR A 54 6.55 -0.63 -1.71
C THR A 54 7.70 -1.17 -0.85
N CYS A 55 8.06 -0.51 0.26
CA CYS A 55 8.98 -1.10 1.27
C CYS A 55 8.42 -2.46 1.74
N ALA A 56 9.32 -3.39 2.02
CA ALA A 56 8.98 -4.75 2.47
C ALA A 56 9.04 -4.90 4.00
N CYS A 57 9.19 -3.81 4.75
CA CYS A 57 9.20 -3.82 6.22
C CYS A 57 7.82 -4.15 6.81
N GLN A 58 6.74 -3.92 6.06
CA GLN A 58 5.38 -4.20 6.51
C GLN A 58 4.97 -5.65 6.18
N MET A 59 3.96 -6.15 6.89
CA MET A 59 3.37 -7.48 6.64
C MET A 59 2.79 -7.67 5.24
N THR A 60 2.59 -6.58 4.51
CA THR A 60 2.11 -6.62 3.12
C THR A 60 2.91 -5.64 2.29
N SER A 61 3.47 -6.13 1.19
CA SER A 61 4.11 -5.30 0.17
C SER A 61 3.38 -5.45 -1.15
N TYR A 62 3.53 -4.44 -1.99
CA TYR A 62 2.90 -4.38 -3.31
C TYR A 62 3.95 -4.14 -4.39
N GLU A 63 3.74 -4.74 -5.54
CA GLU A 63 4.50 -4.49 -6.77
C GLU A 63 3.52 -4.10 -7.88
N LEU A 64 3.88 -3.10 -8.67
CA LEU A 64 3.26 -2.83 -9.97
C LEU A 64 4.05 -3.57 -11.04
N VAL A 65 3.41 -4.52 -11.71
CA VAL A 65 4.05 -5.42 -12.67
C VAL A 65 3.52 -5.15 -14.08
N CYS A 66 4.42 -4.92 -15.03
CA CYS A 66 4.13 -4.78 -16.45
C CYS A 66 4.35 -6.10 -17.19
N CYS A 67 3.29 -6.60 -17.82
CA CYS A 67 3.24 -7.82 -18.62
C CYS A 67 2.86 -7.44 -20.07
N GLY A 68 3.86 -7.15 -20.90
CA GLY A 68 3.63 -6.83 -22.32
C GLY A 68 2.76 -5.59 -22.56
N GLY A 69 2.90 -4.55 -21.73
CA GLY A 69 2.13 -3.30 -21.83
C GLY A 69 0.83 -3.28 -20.99
N VAL A 70 0.45 -4.43 -20.43
CA VAL A 70 -0.66 -4.55 -19.47
C VAL A 70 -0.10 -4.60 -18.06
N TYR A 71 -0.74 -3.90 -17.13
CA TYR A 71 -0.28 -3.74 -15.76
C TYR A 71 -1.21 -4.44 -14.77
N GLN A 72 -0.60 -5.04 -13.75
CA GLN A 72 -1.28 -5.76 -12.67
C GLN A 72 -0.56 -5.47 -11.35
N PHE A 73 -1.30 -5.41 -10.24
CA PHE A 73 -0.64 -5.40 -8.92
C PHE A 73 -0.37 -6.83 -8.48
N CYS A 74 0.81 -7.04 -7.91
CA CYS A 74 1.10 -8.18 -7.06
C CYS A 74 1.04 -7.70 -5.60
N ARG A 75 0.30 -8.42 -4.76
CA ARG A 75 0.33 -8.28 -3.31
C ARG A 75 1.08 -9.47 -2.74
N ARG A 76 2.13 -9.20 -2.00
CA ARG A 76 2.83 -10.19 -1.18
C ARG A 76 2.45 -9.96 0.26
N ALA A 77 1.92 -10.98 0.92
CA ALA A 77 1.53 -10.93 2.31
C ALA A 77 2.26 -12.02 3.09
N LEU A 78 2.60 -11.73 4.35
CA LEU A 78 3.03 -12.79 5.26
C LEU A 78 1.90 -13.84 5.38
N ALA A 79 2.27 -15.12 5.34
CA ALA A 79 1.31 -16.22 5.33
C ALA A 79 0.39 -16.14 6.56
N ARG A 80 -0.92 -16.09 6.32
CA ARG A 80 -1.98 -16.11 7.34
C ARG A 80 -3.10 -17.03 6.88
N HIS A 81 -3.89 -17.53 7.82
CA HIS A 81 -5.10 -18.30 7.51
C HIS A 81 -6.01 -17.48 6.56
N ASP A 82 -6.46 -18.09 5.47
CA ASP A 82 -7.30 -17.49 4.41
C ASP A 82 -6.71 -16.31 3.61
N VAL A 83 -5.41 -16.03 3.72
CA VAL A 83 -4.73 -15.02 2.90
C VAL A 83 -3.60 -15.69 2.10
N PRO A 84 -3.75 -15.82 0.77
CA PRO A 84 -2.67 -16.33 -0.07
C PRO A 84 -1.41 -15.46 0.10
N PRO A 85 -0.22 -16.06 0.22
CA PRO A 85 1.03 -15.31 0.40
C PRO A 85 1.35 -14.42 -0.80
N VAL A 86 0.81 -14.76 -1.96
CA VAL A 86 0.88 -13.98 -3.19
C VAL A 86 -0.52 -13.88 -3.79
N SER A 87 -0.94 -12.69 -4.18
CA SER A 87 -2.19 -12.47 -4.90
C SER A 87 -2.00 -11.39 -5.96
N TRP A 88 -2.88 -11.34 -6.94
CA TRP A 88 -2.83 -10.43 -8.07
C TRP A 88 -4.16 -9.74 -8.28
N THR A 89 -4.18 -8.52 -8.82
CA THR A 89 -5.46 -7.87 -9.15
C THR A 89 -6.16 -8.59 -10.29
N ALA A 90 -7.46 -8.88 -10.14
CA ALA A 90 -8.27 -9.44 -11.22
C ALA A 90 -8.40 -8.44 -12.38
N ARG A 91 -8.58 -7.16 -12.04
CA ARG A 91 -8.56 -6.05 -13.00
C ARG A 91 -7.12 -5.76 -13.44
N ARG A 92 -7.02 -5.35 -14.70
CA ARG A 92 -5.79 -5.04 -15.41
C ARG A 92 -5.93 -3.66 -16.02
N TRP A 93 -4.81 -3.00 -16.21
CA TRP A 93 -4.78 -1.61 -16.63
C TRP A 93 -3.74 -1.34 -17.71
N TRP A 94 -3.98 -0.28 -18.48
CA TRP A 94 -2.96 0.36 -19.30
C TRP A 94 -2.14 1.32 -18.43
N ILE A 95 -1.01 1.80 -18.95
CA ILE A 95 0.01 2.50 -18.17
C ILE A 95 -0.54 3.65 -17.31
N GLU A 96 -1.28 4.60 -17.88
CA GLU A 96 -1.75 5.79 -17.14
C GLU A 96 -2.69 5.41 -16.00
N GLU A 97 -3.68 4.56 -16.28
CA GLU A 97 -4.64 4.09 -15.28
C GLU A 97 -3.93 3.24 -14.20
N ALA A 98 -2.93 2.45 -14.57
CA ALA A 98 -2.15 1.66 -13.64
C ALA A 98 -1.38 2.52 -12.63
N HIS A 99 -0.76 3.60 -13.10
CA HIS A 99 -0.06 4.56 -12.24
C HIS A 99 -1.04 5.36 -11.37
N GLU A 100 -2.23 5.68 -11.87
CA GLU A 100 -3.28 6.29 -11.05
C GLU A 100 -3.71 5.36 -9.90
N TRP A 101 -4.00 4.09 -10.20
CA TRP A 101 -4.33 3.11 -9.16
C TRP A 101 -3.18 2.89 -8.18
N TRP A 102 -1.93 2.98 -8.65
CA TRP A 102 -0.75 2.86 -7.81
C TRP A 102 -0.69 4.00 -6.80
N HIS A 103 -0.88 5.24 -7.24
CA HIS A 103 -0.97 6.39 -6.34
C HIS A 103 -2.14 6.29 -5.35
N ARG A 104 -3.29 5.81 -5.80
CA ARG A 104 -4.45 5.55 -4.91
C ARG A 104 -4.11 4.50 -3.85
N LEU A 105 -3.40 3.44 -4.21
CA LEU A 105 -2.97 2.40 -3.27
C LEU A 105 -2.01 2.97 -2.23
N LEU A 106 -1.02 3.76 -2.67
CA LEU A 106 -0.07 4.42 -1.77
C LEU A 106 -0.76 5.42 -0.83
N ALA A 107 -1.79 6.12 -1.31
CA ALA A 107 -2.56 7.08 -0.53
C ALA A 107 -3.65 6.44 0.36
N GLY A 108 -3.74 5.10 0.41
CA GLY A 108 -4.76 4.38 1.17
C GLY A 108 -6.17 4.52 0.60
N GLN A 109 -6.32 4.96 -0.65
CA GLN A 109 -7.59 5.13 -1.34
C GLN A 109 -8.05 3.85 -2.06
N SER A 110 -7.20 2.82 -2.14
CA SER A 110 -7.53 1.48 -2.64
C SER A 110 -6.79 0.39 -1.86
N ARG A 111 -7.29 -0.85 -1.89
CA ARG A 111 -6.67 -2.00 -1.20
C ARG A 111 -7.07 -3.35 -1.79
#